data_AF-A0A7J5CGU7-F1
#
_entry.id   AF-A0A7J5CGU7-F1
#
_cell.length_a   1.000
_cell.length_b   1.000
_cell.length_c   1.000
_cell.angle_alpha   90.00
_cell.angle_beta   90.00
_cell.angle_gamma   90.00
#
_symmetry.space_group_name_H-M   'P 1'
#
loop_
_entity.id
_entity.type
_entity.pdbx_description
1 polymer ?
#
loop_
_entity_poly.entity_id
_entity_poly.type
_entity_poly.pdbx_seq_one_letter_code
_entity_poly.pdbx_strand_id
1 'polypeptide(L)'
;MAQTPTRSESCPVPPPGSRGIDQILAAARARLRRLDPEQAHLAVRGGALLVDIRPAGQRAAHGTVPGALAVERNVLEWRFDPRCAARLPQAVDYDLPVVVLCQEGYTSSLAAAALQDLGLHRATDVAGGLLLFLAEHPRRVFTRLQLLANVWGYEHAVARTVDVHVRRLRAKLGVDTPLVTTVYGIGYRLADEARIVLDRER
;
A
#
# COMPACT_ATOMS: atom_id res chain seq x y z
N MET A 1 -12.47 -15.01 48.40
CA MET A 1 -12.59 -13.61 47.94
C MET A 1 -11.19 -13.03 47.83
N ALA A 2 -10.70 -12.80 46.62
CA ALA A 2 -9.58 -11.90 46.35
C ALA A 2 -9.75 -11.42 44.90
N GLN A 3 -10.25 -10.20 44.72
CA GLN A 3 -10.34 -9.54 43.42
C GLN A 3 -8.93 -9.09 43.03
N THR A 4 -8.42 -9.60 41.91
CA THR A 4 -7.23 -9.07 41.25
C THR A 4 -7.56 -7.70 40.67
N PRO A 5 -6.77 -6.64 40.93
CA PRO A 5 -7.08 -5.31 40.42
C PRO A 5 -6.86 -5.29 38.91
N THR A 6 -7.88 -4.85 38.18
CA THR A 6 -7.80 -4.49 36.77
C THR A 6 -6.81 -3.32 36.63
N ARG A 7 -5.64 -3.57 36.04
CA ARG A 7 -4.73 -2.49 35.63
C ARG A 7 -5.48 -1.59 34.66
N SER A 8 -5.74 -0.36 35.06
CA SER A 8 -6.14 0.70 34.14
C SER A 8 -5.02 0.86 33.11
N GLU A 9 -5.28 0.49 31.86
CA GLU A 9 -4.36 0.72 30.74
C GLU A 9 -4.28 2.22 30.48
N SER A 10 -3.36 2.91 31.17
CA SER A 10 -3.03 4.28 30.83
C SER A 10 -2.27 4.29 29.50
N CYS A 11 -2.73 5.11 28.56
CA CYS A 11 -2.01 5.35 27.31
C CYS A 11 -0.59 5.84 27.65
N PRO A 12 0.47 5.23 27.09
CA PRO A 12 1.84 5.61 27.41
C PRO A 12 2.09 7.08 27.04
N VAL A 13 2.72 7.83 27.93
CA VAL A 13 3.12 9.21 27.65
C VAL A 13 4.37 9.18 26.74
N PRO A 14 4.30 9.73 25.52
CA PRO A 14 5.43 9.72 24.59
C PRO A 14 6.54 10.69 25.05
N PRO A 15 7.83 10.41 24.77
CA PRO A 15 8.91 11.35 25.05
C PRO A 15 8.70 12.70 24.35
N PRO A 16 9.09 13.84 24.97
CA PRO A 16 9.01 15.15 24.33
C PRO A 16 9.69 15.16 22.95
N GLY A 17 9.04 15.76 21.96
CA GLY A 17 9.56 15.85 20.58
C GLY A 17 9.44 14.58 19.74
N SER A 18 8.98 13.46 20.30
CA SER A 18 8.69 12.26 19.51
C SER A 18 7.43 12.45 18.66
N ARG A 19 7.38 11.74 17.53
CA ARG A 19 6.24 11.74 16.61
C ARG A 19 5.63 10.36 16.56
N GLY A 20 4.31 10.29 16.55
CA GLY A 20 3.57 9.04 16.32
C GLY A 20 3.75 8.55 14.87
N ILE A 21 3.51 7.27 14.64
CA ILE A 21 3.63 6.67 13.30
C ILE A 21 2.70 7.35 12.28
N ASP A 22 1.51 7.78 12.69
CA ASP A 22 0.57 8.48 11.80
C ASP A 22 1.11 9.86 11.38
N GLN A 23 1.74 10.59 12.31
CA GLN A 23 2.38 11.87 12.01
C GLN A 23 3.57 11.69 11.06
N ILE A 24 4.39 10.65 11.29
CA ILE A 24 5.53 10.32 10.43
C ILE A 24 5.03 9.96 9.03
N LEU A 25 3.98 9.15 8.92
CA LEU A 25 3.41 8.73 7.65
C LEU A 25 2.75 9.90 6.91
N ALA A 26 2.00 10.76 7.61
CA ALA A 26 1.42 11.95 7.01
C ALA A 26 2.51 12.89 6.46
N ALA A 27 3.57 13.14 7.23
CA ALA A 27 4.69 13.95 6.78
C ALA A 27 5.41 13.36 5.56
N ALA A 28 5.56 12.02 5.50
CA ALA A 28 6.09 11.35 4.32
C ALA A 28 5.17 11.55 3.11
N ARG A 29 3.87 11.28 3.26
CA ARG A 29 2.88 11.39 2.16
C ARG A 29 2.72 12.81 1.63
N ALA A 30 2.84 13.83 2.48
CA ALA A 30 2.77 15.24 2.07
C ALA A 30 3.86 15.63 1.06
N ARG A 31 4.96 14.88 0.99
CA ARG A 31 6.05 15.08 0.02
C ARG A 31 5.89 14.28 -1.28
N LEU A 32 4.94 13.35 -1.32
CA LEU A 32 4.78 12.40 -2.41
C LEU A 32 3.58 12.75 -3.26
N ARG A 33 3.77 12.77 -4.59
CA ARG A 33 2.66 12.62 -5.53
C ARG A 33 2.35 11.14 -5.66
N ARG A 34 1.56 10.62 -4.72
CA ARG A 34 1.18 9.19 -4.70
C ARG A 34 0.35 8.84 -5.92
N LEU A 35 0.61 7.67 -6.50
CA LEU A 35 -0.04 7.21 -7.73
C LEU A 35 -1.15 6.22 -7.41
N ASP A 36 -2.29 6.30 -8.09
CA ASP A 36 -3.21 5.16 -8.13
C ASP A 36 -2.59 4.00 -8.98
N PRO A 37 -3.21 2.81 -8.99
CA PRO A 37 -2.70 1.67 -9.76
C PRO A 37 -2.58 1.91 -11.28
N GLU A 38 -3.50 2.67 -11.89
CA GLU A 38 -3.46 2.98 -13.32
C GLU A 38 -2.31 3.95 -13.63
N GLN A 39 -2.18 5.00 -12.84
CA GLN A 39 -1.08 5.96 -12.93
C GLN A 39 0.28 5.29 -12.72
N ALA A 40 0.37 4.34 -11.79
CA ALA A 40 1.57 3.54 -11.57
C ALA A 40 1.89 2.67 -12.80
N HIS A 41 0.88 2.02 -13.38
CA HIS A 41 1.05 1.23 -14.61
C HIS A 41 1.53 2.10 -15.79
N LEU A 42 0.92 3.27 -15.99
CA LEU A 42 1.32 4.23 -17.02
C LEU A 42 2.74 4.75 -16.81
N ALA A 43 3.12 5.05 -15.56
CA ALA A 43 4.48 5.47 -15.22
C ALA A 43 5.51 4.39 -15.56
N VAL A 44 5.22 3.13 -15.25
CA VAL A 44 6.09 1.98 -15.56
C VAL A 44 6.22 1.77 -17.06
N ARG A 45 5.12 1.86 -17.81
CA ARG A 45 5.16 1.85 -19.29
C ARG A 45 5.97 3.01 -19.87
N GLY A 46 5.98 4.15 -19.18
CA GLY A 46 6.80 5.31 -19.48
C GLY A 46 8.26 5.22 -19.03
N GLY A 47 8.70 4.07 -18.48
CA GLY A 47 10.09 3.80 -18.10
C GLY A 47 10.38 3.90 -16.59
N ALA A 48 9.38 4.08 -15.72
CA ALA A 48 9.59 4.04 -14.28
C ALA A 48 9.88 2.62 -13.78
N LEU A 49 10.74 2.49 -12.76
CA LEU A 49 10.98 1.24 -12.07
C LEU A 49 9.89 0.98 -11.03
N LEU A 50 9.14 -0.09 -11.19
CA LEU A 50 8.27 -0.61 -10.15
C LEU A 50 9.08 -1.44 -9.15
N VAL A 51 9.00 -1.11 -7.86
CA VAL A 51 9.81 -1.75 -6.81
C VAL A 51 8.91 -2.36 -5.75
N ASP A 52 8.97 -3.69 -5.59
CA ASP A 52 8.24 -4.42 -4.55
C ASP A 52 9.13 -4.60 -3.31
N ILE A 53 8.78 -3.87 -2.23
CA ILE A 53 9.54 -3.88 -0.98
C ILE A 53 9.08 -4.93 0.03
N ARG A 54 8.10 -5.77 -0.33
CA ARG A 54 7.61 -6.83 0.55
C ARG A 54 8.69 -7.89 0.77
N PRO A 55 8.82 -8.49 1.96
CA PRO A 55 9.73 -9.60 2.19
C PRO A 55 9.46 -10.81 1.28
N ALA A 56 10.48 -11.61 1.00
CA ALA A 56 10.36 -12.83 0.17
C ALA A 56 9.22 -13.76 0.61
N GLY A 57 9.06 -13.97 1.92
CA GLY A 57 7.97 -14.79 2.45
C GLY A 57 6.57 -14.26 2.09
N GLN A 58 6.38 -12.94 2.11
CA GLN A 58 5.10 -12.34 1.69
C GLN A 58 4.88 -12.47 0.19
N ARG A 59 5.93 -12.27 -0.62
CA ARG A 59 5.85 -12.45 -2.09
C ARG A 59 5.55 -13.91 -2.45
N ALA A 60 6.17 -14.87 -1.78
CA ALA A 60 5.89 -16.29 -1.97
C ALA A 60 4.45 -16.65 -1.60
N ALA A 61 3.92 -16.09 -0.50
CA ALA A 61 2.56 -16.37 -0.03
C ALA A 61 1.46 -15.63 -0.81
N HIS A 62 1.76 -14.49 -1.42
CA HIS A 62 0.74 -13.57 -1.98
C HIS A 62 0.96 -13.22 -3.45
N GLY A 63 1.95 -13.85 -4.08
CA GLY A 63 2.33 -13.58 -5.47
C GLY A 63 3.17 -12.31 -5.61
N THR A 64 3.80 -12.18 -6.77
CA THR A 64 4.59 -11.04 -7.20
C THR A 64 3.83 -10.20 -8.22
N VAL A 65 4.25 -8.95 -8.39
CA VAL A 65 3.79 -8.11 -9.49
C VAL A 65 4.72 -8.33 -10.70
N PRO A 66 4.21 -8.80 -11.85
CA PRO A 66 4.99 -8.92 -13.08
C PRO A 66 5.74 -7.62 -13.42
N GLY A 67 7.02 -7.74 -13.74
CA GLY A 67 7.88 -6.59 -14.07
C GLY A 67 8.35 -5.76 -12.86
N ALA A 68 7.85 -6.01 -11.65
CA ALA A 68 8.35 -5.35 -10.47
C ALA A 68 9.71 -5.92 -10.04
N LEU A 69 10.64 -5.03 -9.73
CA LEU A 69 11.93 -5.37 -9.15
C LEU A 69 11.75 -5.64 -7.65
N ALA A 70 12.10 -6.85 -7.21
CA ALA A 70 12.06 -7.20 -5.80
C ALA A 70 13.28 -6.60 -5.06
N VAL A 71 13.04 -5.60 -4.21
CA VAL A 71 14.06 -4.97 -3.36
C VAL A 71 13.47 -4.78 -1.98
N GLU A 72 13.83 -5.65 -1.04
CA GLU A 72 13.24 -5.62 0.30
C GLU A 72 13.53 -4.32 1.03
N ARG A 73 12.60 -3.89 1.89
CA ARG A 73 12.68 -2.59 2.56
C ARG A 73 13.99 -2.38 3.32
N ASN A 74 14.54 -3.43 3.92
CA ASN A 74 15.75 -3.36 4.73
C ASN A 74 17.02 -3.05 3.95
N VAL A 75 17.02 -3.16 2.61
CA VAL A 75 18.18 -2.87 1.76
C VAL A 75 17.98 -1.70 0.81
N LEU A 76 16.80 -1.09 0.86
CA LEU A 76 16.32 -0.20 -0.20
C LEU A 76 17.26 0.99 -0.44
N GLU A 77 17.61 1.69 0.64
CA GLU A 77 18.32 2.96 0.59
C GLU A 77 19.67 2.84 -0.13
N TRP A 78 20.53 1.89 0.28
CA TRP A 78 21.84 1.71 -0.36
C TRP A 78 21.78 1.03 -1.73
N ARG A 79 20.72 0.24 -2.01
CA ARG A 79 20.50 -0.30 -3.36
C ARG A 79 20.15 0.79 -4.37
N PHE A 80 19.65 1.94 -3.92
CA PHE A 80 19.21 3.03 -4.78
C PHE A 80 20.08 4.29 -4.73
N ASP A 81 21.01 4.44 -3.77
CA ASP A 81 21.97 5.55 -3.78
C ASP A 81 22.99 5.37 -4.94
N PRO A 82 23.04 6.28 -5.94
CA PRO A 82 23.99 6.21 -7.06
C PRO A 82 25.47 6.21 -6.63
N ARG A 83 25.76 6.73 -5.43
CA ARG A 83 27.11 6.76 -4.86
C ARG A 83 27.52 5.44 -4.22
N CYS A 84 26.57 4.55 -3.95
CA CYS A 84 26.84 3.28 -3.28
C CYS A 84 27.50 2.28 -4.25
N ALA A 85 28.54 1.58 -3.78
CA ALA A 85 29.17 0.49 -4.53
C ALA A 85 28.22 -0.72 -4.69
N ALA A 86 27.35 -0.95 -3.70
CA ALA A 86 26.36 -2.01 -3.70
C ALA A 86 25.02 -1.56 -4.28
N ARG A 87 24.98 -0.57 -5.17
CA ARG A 87 23.75 -0.09 -5.81
C ARG A 87 23.23 -1.06 -6.87
N LEU A 88 21.98 -0.86 -7.28
CA LEU A 88 21.38 -1.52 -8.44
C LEU A 88 22.01 -1.00 -9.73
N PRO A 89 22.15 -1.86 -10.77
CA PRO A 89 22.63 -1.41 -12.08
C PRO A 89 21.81 -0.27 -12.69
N GLN A 90 20.53 -0.15 -12.33
CA GLN A 90 19.63 0.90 -12.82
C GLN A 90 19.76 2.22 -12.05
N ALA A 91 20.30 2.21 -10.82
CA ALA A 91 20.40 3.38 -9.95
C ALA A 91 21.67 4.19 -10.24
N VAL A 92 21.82 4.69 -11.46
CA VAL A 92 23.05 5.39 -11.91
C VAL A 92 23.00 6.91 -11.76
N ASP A 93 21.80 7.47 -11.61
CA ASP A 93 21.55 8.90 -11.44
C ASP A 93 20.32 9.15 -10.53
N TYR A 94 20.09 10.41 -10.21
CA TYR A 94 19.02 10.85 -9.31
C TYR A 94 17.68 11.17 -10.02
N ASP A 95 17.65 11.16 -11.35
CA ASP A 95 16.47 11.40 -12.19
C ASP A 95 15.67 10.11 -12.44
N LEU A 96 16.17 8.96 -11.97
CA LEU A 96 15.49 7.67 -12.07
C LEU A 96 14.07 7.71 -11.45
N PRO A 97 13.01 7.52 -12.25
CA PRO A 97 11.66 7.44 -11.72
C PRO A 97 11.43 6.09 -11.03
N VAL A 98 11.13 6.12 -9.74
CA VAL A 98 10.92 4.92 -8.91
C VAL A 98 9.52 4.93 -8.32
N VAL A 99 8.76 3.85 -8.52
CA VAL A 99 7.42 3.66 -7.95
C VAL A 99 7.48 2.51 -6.96
N VAL A 100 7.29 2.81 -5.67
CA VAL A 100 7.39 1.83 -4.59
C VAL A 100 6.02 1.22 -4.27
N LEU A 101 6.00 -0.11 -4.21
CA LEU A 101 4.86 -0.95 -3.87
C LEU A 101 5.14 -1.69 -2.56
N CYS A 102 4.17 -1.69 -1.65
CA CYS A 102 4.10 -2.68 -0.57
C CYS A 102 2.71 -3.30 -0.52
N GLN A 103 2.46 -4.18 0.46
CA GLN A 103 1.19 -4.91 0.56
C GLN A 103 -0.02 -3.98 0.75
N GLU A 104 0.15 -2.84 1.42
CA GLU A 104 -0.97 -2.04 1.97
C GLU A 104 -0.82 -0.53 1.79
N GLY A 105 0.25 -0.05 1.14
CA GLY A 105 0.44 1.38 0.89
C GLY A 105 0.87 2.24 2.09
N TYR A 106 1.38 1.61 3.17
CA TYR A 106 1.92 2.30 4.36
C TYR A 106 3.45 2.39 4.26
N THR A 107 4.12 1.24 4.30
CA THR A 107 5.59 1.14 4.22
C THR A 107 6.15 1.73 2.92
N SER A 108 5.37 1.68 1.83
CA SER A 108 5.75 2.23 0.53
C SER A 108 5.91 3.75 0.57
N SER A 109 5.04 4.48 1.28
CA SER A 109 5.16 5.94 1.43
C SER A 109 6.41 6.30 2.22
N LEU A 110 6.69 5.58 3.31
CA LEU A 110 7.92 5.79 4.10
C LEU A 110 9.18 5.44 3.29
N ALA A 111 9.07 4.53 2.32
CA ALA A 111 10.18 4.09 1.49
C ALA A 111 10.48 5.12 0.40
N ALA A 112 9.44 5.57 -0.30
CA ALA A 112 9.57 6.61 -1.31
C ALA A 112 10.12 7.92 -0.70
N ALA A 113 9.66 8.29 0.50
CA ALA A 113 10.21 9.46 1.20
C ALA A 113 11.70 9.29 1.54
N ALA A 114 12.13 8.12 2.02
CA ALA A 114 13.54 7.83 2.27
C ALA A 114 14.39 7.87 0.99
N LEU A 115 13.84 7.40 -0.14
CA LEU A 115 14.52 7.53 -1.44
C LEU A 115 14.65 9.00 -1.88
N GLN A 116 13.62 9.82 -1.67
CA GLN A 116 13.71 11.25 -1.90
C GLN A 116 14.76 11.91 -0.99
N ASP A 117 14.92 11.46 0.27
CA ASP A 117 15.97 11.96 1.18
C ASP A 117 17.39 11.66 0.66
N LEU A 118 17.56 10.60 -0.14
CA LEU A 118 18.81 10.29 -0.83
C LEU A 118 19.04 11.15 -2.09
N GLY A 119 18.03 11.89 -2.55
CA GLY A 119 18.08 12.73 -3.75
C GLY A 119 17.27 12.19 -4.94
N LEU A 120 16.67 11.00 -4.84
CA LEU A 120 15.78 10.46 -5.88
C LEU A 120 14.43 11.18 -5.84
N HIS A 121 14.43 12.42 -6.31
CA HIS A 121 13.32 13.37 -6.22
C HIS A 121 12.06 12.90 -6.98
N ARG A 122 12.20 11.97 -7.93
CA ARG A 122 11.07 11.35 -8.66
C ARG A 122 10.56 10.06 -8.03
N ALA A 123 11.09 9.65 -6.87
CA ALA A 123 10.57 8.50 -6.13
C ALA A 123 9.17 8.80 -5.57
N THR A 124 8.25 7.87 -5.77
CA THR A 124 6.87 7.93 -5.25
C THR A 124 6.37 6.54 -4.88
N ASP A 125 5.15 6.45 -4.33
CA ASP A 125 4.51 5.20 -3.97
C ASP A 125 3.12 5.04 -4.60
N VAL A 126 2.61 3.81 -4.56
CA VAL A 126 1.24 3.51 -4.99
C VAL A 126 0.28 3.70 -3.82
N ALA A 127 -0.71 4.58 -4.00
CA ALA A 127 -1.84 4.79 -3.11
C ALA A 127 -2.92 3.72 -3.31
N GLY A 128 -3.33 3.12 -2.19
CA GLY A 128 -4.63 2.45 -2.04
C GLY A 128 -4.81 1.09 -2.73
N GLY A 129 -5.00 0.06 -1.91
CA GLY A 129 -5.53 -1.23 -2.36
C GLY A 129 -7.06 -1.26 -2.40
N LEU A 130 -7.62 -2.47 -2.60
CA LEU A 130 -9.04 -2.80 -2.78
C LEU A 130 -10.09 -1.93 -2.03
N LEU A 131 -9.85 -1.55 -0.77
CA LEU A 131 -10.81 -0.73 0.00
C LEU A 131 -10.99 0.67 -0.58
N LEU A 132 -9.90 1.33 -0.97
CA LEU A 132 -9.97 2.69 -1.51
C LEU A 132 -10.80 2.68 -2.80
N PHE A 133 -10.50 1.73 -3.70
CA PHE A 133 -11.26 1.55 -4.93
C PHE A 133 -12.75 1.30 -4.69
N LEU A 134 -13.10 0.44 -3.72
CA LEU A 134 -14.49 0.18 -3.35
C LEU A 134 -15.18 1.39 -2.68
N ALA A 135 -14.42 2.20 -1.93
CA ALA A 135 -14.90 3.41 -1.26
C ALA A 135 -15.15 4.57 -2.22
N GLU A 136 -14.37 4.67 -3.29
CA GLU A 136 -14.58 5.64 -4.37
C GLU A 136 -15.76 5.26 -5.27
N HIS A 137 -16.18 3.99 -5.24
CA HIS A 137 -17.29 3.45 -6.01
C HIS A 137 -18.32 2.75 -5.10
N PRO A 138 -18.90 3.46 -4.12
CA PRO A 138 -19.82 2.85 -3.18
C PRO A 138 -21.05 2.31 -3.92
N ARG A 139 -21.62 1.22 -3.41
CA ARG A 139 -22.83 0.54 -3.95
C ARG A 139 -22.67 -0.12 -5.32
N ARG A 140 -21.56 0.10 -6.03
CA ARG A 140 -21.28 -0.56 -7.31
C ARG A 140 -20.68 -1.94 -7.08
N VAL A 141 -21.21 -2.94 -7.79
CA VAL A 141 -20.70 -4.30 -7.78
C VAL A 141 -19.63 -4.44 -8.84
N PHE A 142 -18.46 -4.94 -8.45
CA PHE A 142 -17.38 -5.25 -9.37
C PHE A 142 -17.09 -6.75 -9.34
N THR A 143 -16.93 -7.34 -10.52
CA THR A 143 -16.46 -8.72 -10.64
C THR A 143 -15.02 -8.85 -10.18
N ARG A 144 -14.57 -10.08 -9.90
CA ARG A 144 -13.16 -10.32 -9.54
C ARG A 144 -12.21 -9.85 -10.63
N LEU A 145 -12.55 -10.08 -11.90
CA LEU A 145 -11.76 -9.62 -13.04
C LEU A 145 -11.78 -8.09 -13.14
N GLN A 146 -12.92 -7.45 -12.88
CA GLN A 146 -12.99 -5.98 -12.84
C GLN A 146 -12.17 -5.43 -11.68
N LEU A 147 -12.19 -6.05 -10.50
CA LEU A 147 -11.34 -5.63 -9.39
C LEU A 147 -9.87 -5.87 -9.71
N LEU A 148 -9.49 -7.00 -10.29
CA LEU A 148 -8.14 -7.26 -10.80
C LEU A 148 -7.68 -6.21 -11.81
N ALA A 149 -8.53 -5.85 -12.76
CA ALA A 149 -8.21 -4.86 -13.78
C ALA A 149 -8.12 -3.45 -13.19
N ASN A 150 -9.09 -3.04 -12.37
CA ASN A 150 -9.20 -1.65 -11.91
C ASN A 150 -8.37 -1.34 -10.65
N VAL A 151 -8.11 -2.34 -9.80
CA VAL A 151 -7.28 -2.16 -8.59
C VAL A 151 -5.84 -2.60 -8.84
N TRP A 152 -5.61 -3.52 -9.78
CA TRP A 152 -4.29 -4.13 -9.98
C TRP A 152 -3.79 -4.16 -11.43
N GLY A 153 -4.56 -3.68 -12.42
CA GLY A 153 -4.11 -3.53 -13.81
C GLY A 153 -3.87 -4.84 -14.57
N TYR A 154 -4.44 -5.98 -14.12
CA TYR A 154 -4.15 -7.29 -14.73
C TYR A 154 -5.26 -7.78 -15.66
N GLU A 155 -4.90 -8.13 -16.90
CA GLU A 155 -5.74 -8.97 -17.77
C GLU A 155 -5.56 -10.48 -17.53
N HIS A 156 -4.49 -10.91 -16.84
CA HIS A 156 -4.09 -12.34 -16.73
C HIS A 156 -3.81 -12.83 -15.29
N ALA A 157 -4.24 -12.11 -14.26
CA ALA A 157 -4.12 -12.58 -12.88
C ALA A 157 -5.24 -13.56 -12.49
N VAL A 158 -4.92 -14.56 -11.66
CA VAL A 158 -5.89 -15.57 -11.24
C VAL A 158 -6.90 -14.95 -10.25
N ALA A 159 -8.21 -15.10 -10.52
CA ALA A 159 -9.32 -14.51 -9.76
C ALA A 159 -9.27 -14.71 -8.22
N ARG A 160 -8.55 -15.74 -7.74
CA ARG A 160 -8.38 -16.06 -6.31
C ARG A 160 -7.63 -15.00 -5.51
N THR A 161 -6.87 -14.11 -6.15
CA THR A 161 -6.14 -13.03 -5.48
C THR A 161 -7.11 -12.05 -4.82
N VAL A 162 -8.21 -11.70 -5.48
CA VAL A 162 -9.22 -10.75 -4.97
C VAL A 162 -9.83 -11.25 -3.67
N ASP A 163 -10.17 -12.53 -3.59
CA ASP A 163 -10.87 -13.12 -2.44
C ASP A 163 -10.00 -13.10 -1.18
N VAL A 164 -8.69 -13.28 -1.34
CA VAL A 164 -7.71 -13.12 -0.25
C VAL A 164 -7.66 -11.66 0.22
N HIS A 165 -7.65 -10.70 -0.71
CA HIS A 165 -7.67 -9.28 -0.36
C HIS A 165 -8.99 -8.88 0.32
N VAL A 166 -10.13 -9.38 -0.13
CA VAL A 166 -11.44 -9.18 0.52
C VAL A 166 -11.47 -9.78 1.92
N ARG A 167 -10.99 -11.02 2.08
CA ARG A 167 -10.95 -11.69 3.39
C ARG A 167 -10.13 -10.91 4.40
N ARG A 168 -8.95 -10.43 3.99
CA ARG A 168 -8.08 -9.59 4.85
C ARG A 168 -8.69 -8.25 5.15
N LEU A 169 -9.31 -7.63 4.15
CA LEU A 169 -10.00 -6.37 4.31
C LEU A 169 -11.13 -6.50 5.35
N ARG A 170 -11.94 -7.55 5.27
CA ARG A 170 -12.98 -7.86 6.27
C ARG A 170 -12.41 -8.08 7.67
N ALA A 171 -11.31 -8.83 7.80
CA ALA A 171 -10.65 -9.05 9.09
C ALA A 171 -10.21 -7.73 9.76
N LYS A 172 -9.83 -6.73 8.98
CA LYS A 172 -9.43 -5.40 9.49
C LYS A 172 -10.62 -4.49 9.81
N LEU A 173 -11.71 -4.62 9.06
CA LEU A 173 -12.92 -3.82 9.25
C LEU A 173 -13.80 -4.32 10.43
N GLY A 174 -13.44 -5.45 11.04
CA GLY A 174 -14.24 -6.09 12.08
C GLY A 174 -15.27 -7.05 11.49
N VAL A 175 -15.50 -8.17 12.19
CA VAL A 175 -16.32 -9.28 11.70
C VAL A 175 -17.82 -8.93 11.70
N ASP A 176 -18.22 -7.99 12.56
CA ASP A 176 -19.63 -7.65 12.82
C ASP A 176 -20.21 -6.59 11.88
N THR A 177 -19.39 -5.99 10.99
CA THR A 177 -19.86 -4.96 10.05
C THR A 177 -19.65 -5.44 8.60
N PRO A 178 -20.72 -5.79 7.85
CA PRO A 178 -20.60 -6.33 6.50
C PRO A 178 -20.32 -5.24 5.45
N LEU A 179 -19.36 -4.34 5.72
CA LEU A 179 -19.02 -3.19 4.89
C LEU A 179 -18.59 -3.60 3.49
N VAL A 180 -17.83 -4.69 3.34
CA VAL A 180 -17.52 -5.28 2.02
C VAL A 180 -18.39 -6.51 1.81
N THR A 181 -19.43 -6.40 0.99
CA THR A 181 -20.41 -7.46 0.74
C THR A 181 -20.03 -8.34 -0.44
N THR A 182 -20.27 -9.64 -0.33
CA THR A 182 -20.19 -10.56 -1.47
C THR A 182 -21.53 -10.57 -2.19
N VAL A 183 -21.53 -10.33 -3.50
CA VAL A 183 -22.68 -10.61 -4.37
C VAL A 183 -22.41 -11.94 -5.05
N TYR A 184 -23.10 -12.98 -4.58
CA TYR A 184 -22.88 -14.35 -5.02
C TYR A 184 -23.00 -14.47 -6.55
N GLY A 185 -22.04 -15.19 -7.15
CA GLY A 185 -21.94 -15.35 -8.61
C GLY A 185 -21.39 -14.14 -9.37
N ILE A 186 -21.25 -12.97 -8.73
CA ILE A 186 -20.88 -11.72 -9.43
C ILE A 186 -19.56 -11.16 -8.91
N GLY A 187 -19.45 -10.81 -7.62
CA GLY A 187 -18.23 -10.17 -7.10
C GLY A 187 -18.43 -9.45 -5.77
N TYR A 188 -17.82 -8.27 -5.63
CA TYR A 188 -17.77 -7.53 -4.36
C TYR A 188 -18.24 -6.09 -4.51
N ARG A 189 -18.80 -5.54 -3.43
CA ARG A 189 -19.19 -4.12 -3.30
C ARG A 189 -18.96 -3.61 -1.89
N LEU A 190 -18.98 -2.28 -1.72
CA LEU A 190 -19.13 -1.65 -0.41
C LEU A 190 -20.63 -1.41 -0.09
N ALA A 191 -21.07 -1.71 1.15
CA ALA A 191 -22.45 -1.63 1.63
C ALA A 191 -22.93 -0.20 1.97
N ASP A 192 -24.25 0.03 1.98
CA ASP A 192 -24.93 1.34 2.17
C ASP A 192 -24.60 2.04 3.50
N GLU A 193 -24.43 1.29 4.59
CA GLU A 193 -24.29 1.85 5.95
C GLU A 193 -22.84 2.27 6.29
N ALA A 194 -21.91 2.03 5.37
CA ALA A 194 -20.52 2.43 5.49
C ALA A 194 -20.40 3.95 5.33
N ARG A 195 -20.53 4.72 6.42
CA ARG A 195 -20.01 6.10 6.44
C ARG A 195 -18.48 6.05 6.37
N ILE A 196 -17.94 5.90 5.17
CA ILE A 196 -16.52 6.13 4.91
C ILE A 196 -16.35 7.64 4.76
N VAL A 197 -15.84 8.27 5.81
CA VAL A 197 -15.31 9.62 5.70
C VAL A 197 -13.98 9.50 4.99
N LEU A 198 -13.98 9.74 3.67
CA LEU A 198 -12.76 10.00 2.94
C LEU A 198 -12.30 11.39 3.37
N ASP A 199 -11.36 11.44 4.31
CA ASP A 199 -10.70 12.69 4.65
C ASP A 199 -9.80 13.08 3.47
N ARG A 200 -10.44 13.73 2.48
CA ARG A 200 -9.79 14.35 1.33
C ARG A 200 -9.52 15.80 1.67
N GLU A 201 -8.80 16.05 2.77
CA GLU A 201 -8.09 17.30 3.05
C GLU A 201 -7.42 17.23 4.43
N ARG A 202 -6.14 16.81 4.44
CA ARG A 202 -5.07 17.62 5.01
C ARG A 202 -3.71 17.23 4.44
#